data_AF-A0A920T8R4-F1
#
_entry.id   AF-A0A920T8R4-F1
#
_cell.length_a   1.000
_cell.length_b   1.000
_cell.length_c   1.000
_cell.angle_alpha   90.00
_cell.angle_beta   90.00
_cell.angle_gamma   90.00
#
_symmetry.space_group_name_H-M   'P 1'
#
loop_
_entity.id
_entity.type
_entity.pdbx_description
1 polymer ?
#
loop_
_entity_poly.entity_id
_entity_poly.type
_entity_poly.pdbx_seq_one_letter_code
_entity_poly.pdbx_strand_id
1 'polypeptide(L)'
;MKESGIGDADDWAADFSIGRQYLYLGRGITFGLTTEAVSLDWAYGNWAGLVFGSQSINRNVQFNGNPNSVAHQLDLRRFYGGQVEYQGWDRQELYSYVLGQFDNSLSTSTPR
;
A
#
# COMPACT_ATOMS: atom_id res chain seq x y z
N MET A 1 -43.91 10.42 18.33
CA MET A 1 -42.94 10.46 17.23
C MET A 1 -41.78 11.30 17.68
N LYS A 2 -40.62 10.67 17.88
CA LYS A 2 -39.37 11.33 18.26
C LYS A 2 -38.54 11.31 16.98
N GLU A 3 -38.47 12.44 16.29
CA GLU A 3 -37.54 12.62 15.18
C GLU A 3 -36.14 12.53 15.77
N SER A 4 -35.48 11.38 15.60
CA SER A 4 -34.03 11.33 15.75
C SER A 4 -33.47 11.93 14.49
N GLY A 5 -33.15 13.22 14.55
CA GLY A 5 -32.22 13.84 13.63
C GLY A 5 -30.91 13.09 13.74
N ILE A 6 -30.74 12.09 12.88
CA ILE A 6 -29.44 11.59 12.48
C ILE A 6 -28.86 12.79 11.72
N GLY A 7 -28.11 13.62 12.42
CA GLY A 7 -27.15 14.48 11.76
C GLY A 7 -26.13 13.53 11.17
N ASP A 8 -26.34 13.17 9.89
CA ASP A 8 -25.34 12.56 9.03
C ASP A 8 -24.15 13.52 8.97
N ALA A 9 -23.31 13.46 10.00
CA ALA A 9 -21.98 13.99 9.93
C ALA A 9 -21.27 13.15 8.88
N ASP A 10 -20.93 13.82 7.80
CA ASP A 10 -19.85 13.50 6.87
C ASP A 10 -18.56 13.15 7.64
N ASP A 11 -18.55 11.98 8.28
CA ASP A 11 -17.46 11.50 9.12
C ASP A 11 -16.37 10.98 8.20
N TRP A 12 -15.49 11.91 7.83
CA TRP A 12 -14.21 11.54 7.26
C TRP A 12 -13.37 10.85 8.35
N ALA A 13 -12.77 9.73 7.99
CA ALA A 13 -11.79 9.03 8.81
C ALA A 13 -10.52 8.86 8.00
N ALA A 14 -9.36 9.04 8.62
CA ALA A 14 -8.10 8.67 8.01
C ALA A 14 -7.11 8.19 9.07
N ASP A 15 -6.34 7.18 8.69
CA ASP A 15 -5.23 6.64 9.47
C ASP A 15 -3.95 6.72 8.66
N PHE A 16 -2.89 7.22 9.29
CA PHE A 16 -1.61 7.45 8.67
C PHE A 16 -0.55 6.60 9.36
N SER A 17 0.14 5.77 8.57
CA SER A 17 1.10 4.81 9.09
C SER A 17 2.48 5.00 8.45
N ILE A 18 3.51 4.99 9.30
CA ILE A 18 4.93 4.97 8.90
C ILE A 18 5.60 3.78 9.57
N GLY A 19 6.34 3.00 8.79
CA GLY A 19 7.20 1.94 9.29
C GLY A 19 7.04 0.65 8.51
N ARG A 20 7.48 -0.46 9.09
CA ARG A 20 7.30 -1.78 8.51
C ARG A 20 5.86 -2.25 8.74
N GLN A 21 5.13 -2.44 7.66
CA GLN A 21 3.73 -2.84 7.68
C GLN A 21 3.41 -3.80 6.53
N TYR A 22 2.29 -4.51 6.64
CA TYR A 22 1.78 -5.33 5.55
C TYR A 22 0.90 -4.48 4.64
N LEU A 23 1.36 -4.26 3.41
CA LEU A 23 0.59 -3.56 2.38
C LEU A 23 -0.17 -4.58 1.53
N TYR A 24 -1.41 -4.27 1.23
CA TYR A 24 -2.25 -5.06 0.33
C TYR A 24 -2.93 -4.14 -0.69
N LEU A 25 -3.07 -4.64 -1.91
CA LEU A 25 -3.80 -4.02 -3.00
C LEU A 25 -4.50 -5.12 -3.81
N GLY A 26 -5.71 -4.84 -4.25
CA GLY A 26 -6.50 -5.76 -5.07
C GLY A 26 -7.58 -6.47 -4.28
N ARG A 27 -8.80 -6.51 -4.83
CA ARG A 27 -9.75 -7.58 -4.52
C ARG A 27 -9.34 -8.85 -5.26
N GLY A 28 -8.75 -9.80 -4.54
CA GLY A 28 -8.06 -10.95 -5.14
C GLY A 28 -6.60 -10.60 -5.39
N ILE A 29 -5.70 -11.31 -4.70
CA ILE A 29 -4.29 -10.96 -4.44
C ILE A 29 -3.60 -10.38 -5.69
N THR A 30 -3.62 -9.06 -5.81
CA THR A 30 -2.93 -8.35 -6.89
C THR A 30 -1.55 -7.90 -6.41
N PHE A 31 -1.47 -7.48 -5.16
CA PHE A 31 -0.23 -7.17 -4.50
C PHE A 31 -0.38 -7.36 -2.98
N GLY A 32 0.62 -7.98 -2.36
CA GLY A 32 0.67 -8.22 -0.93
C GLY A 32 2.11 -8.36 -0.48
N LEU A 33 2.60 -7.45 0.35
CA LEU A 33 4.00 -7.43 0.79
C LEU A 33 4.16 -6.78 2.15
N THR A 34 4.92 -7.41 3.05
CA THR A 34 5.46 -6.72 4.23
C THR A 34 6.72 -5.95 3.84
N THR A 35 6.70 -4.63 4.04
CA THR A 35 7.80 -3.73 3.69
C THR A 35 7.74 -2.45 4.51
N GLU A 36 8.84 -1.70 4.56
CA GLU A 36 8.83 -0.33 5.04
C GLU A 36 8.05 0.55 4.08
N ALA A 37 7.12 1.32 4.63
CA ALA A 37 6.19 2.12 3.87
C ALA A 37 5.70 3.33 4.66
N VAL A 38 5.21 4.30 3.90
CA VAL A 38 4.30 5.35 4.36
C VAL A 38 2.96 5.10 3.67
N SER A 39 1.87 5.05 4.44
CA SER A 39 0.52 4.84 3.91
C SER A 39 -0.50 5.76 4.55
N LEU A 40 -1.59 5.98 3.83
CA LEU A 40 -2.78 6.67 4.28
C LEU A 40 -3.99 5.83 3.88
N ASP A 41 -4.68 5.32 4.89
CA ASP A 41 -6.00 4.70 4.76
C ASP A 41 -7.05 5.76 5.08
N TRP A 42 -8.11 5.84 4.29
CA TRP A 42 -9.15 6.85 4.46
C TRP A 42 -10.53 6.33 4.10
N ALA A 43 -11.55 6.94 4.70
CA ALA A 43 -12.95 6.70 4.41
C ALA A 43 -13.73 8.01 4.48
N TYR A 44 -14.69 8.19 3.58
CA TYR A 44 -15.59 9.33 3.54
C TYR A 44 -16.93 8.92 2.92
N GLY A 45 -17.99 8.90 3.73
CA GLY A 45 -19.30 8.39 3.33
C GLY A 45 -19.19 6.94 2.81
N ASN A 46 -19.64 6.70 1.58
CA ASN A 46 -19.57 5.39 0.92
C ASN A 46 -18.24 5.10 0.21
N TRP A 47 -17.26 6.01 0.30
CA TRP A 47 -15.95 5.85 -0.30
C TRP A 47 -14.91 5.44 0.73
N ALA A 48 -14.02 4.55 0.33
CA ALA A 48 -12.83 4.21 1.08
C ALA A 48 -11.63 4.11 0.14
N GLY A 49 -10.43 4.27 0.68
CA GLY A 49 -9.22 4.12 -0.11
C GLY A 49 -7.97 3.95 0.72
N LEU A 50 -6.94 3.50 0.03
CA LEU A 50 -5.58 3.34 0.54
C LEU A 50 -4.66 3.98 -0.48
N VAL A 51 -3.68 4.75 -0.02
CA VAL A 51 -2.53 5.16 -0.84
C VAL A 51 -1.25 4.89 -0.07
N PHE A 52 -0.20 4.48 -0.77
CA PHE A 52 1.09 4.22 -0.14
C PHE A 52 2.28 4.49 -1.05
N GLY A 53 3.42 4.72 -0.41
CA GLY A 53 4.75 4.59 -0.99
C GLY A 53 5.57 3.64 -0.13
N SER A 54 6.28 2.71 -0.75
CA SER A 54 7.11 1.75 -0.04
C SER A 54 8.43 1.51 -0.73
N GLN A 55 9.44 1.24 0.09
CA GLN A 55 10.75 0.79 -0.36
C GLN A 55 11.27 -0.16 0.70
N SER A 56 11.73 -1.33 0.28
CA SER A 56 12.37 -2.26 1.21
C SER A 56 13.69 -1.65 1.70
N ILE A 57 13.85 -1.56 3.02
CA ILE A 57 15.14 -1.20 3.62
C ILE A 57 15.94 -2.49 3.75
N ASN A 58 17.16 -2.49 3.17
CA ASN A 58 18.11 -3.61 3.08
C ASN A 58 17.86 -4.68 4.15
N ARG A 59 17.24 -5.80 3.75
CA ARG A 59 16.79 -6.81 4.70
C ARG A 59 17.95 -7.66 5.24
N ASN A 60 19.16 -7.50 4.69
CA ASN A 60 20.37 -8.25 5.01
C ASN A 60 20.12 -9.77 5.11
N VAL A 61 19.19 -10.29 4.29
CA VAL A 61 18.78 -11.71 4.31
C VAL A 61 19.82 -12.51 3.55
N GLN A 62 20.68 -13.19 4.31
CA GLN A 62 21.68 -14.09 3.78
C GLN A 62 21.17 -15.53 3.86
N PHE A 63 21.31 -16.29 2.78
CA PHE A 63 21.15 -17.75 2.79
C PHE A 63 22.52 -18.37 2.56
N ASN A 64 23.01 -19.12 3.56
CA ASN A 64 24.34 -19.74 3.53
C ASN A 64 25.49 -18.75 3.25
N GLY A 65 25.41 -17.54 3.82
CA GLY A 65 26.43 -16.49 3.66
C GLY A 65 26.40 -15.76 2.31
N ASN A 66 25.50 -16.14 1.39
CA ASN A 66 25.28 -15.42 0.13
C ASN A 66 24.01 -14.56 0.23
N PRO A 67 23.99 -13.37 -0.41
CA PRO A 67 22.77 -12.58 -0.50
C PRO A 67 21.66 -13.37 -1.20
N ASN A 68 20.47 -13.41 -0.61
CA ASN A 68 19.31 -13.96 -1.30
C ASN A 68 18.96 -13.06 -2.49
N SER A 69 19.02 -13.58 -3.72
CA SER A 69 18.83 -12.81 -4.95
C SER A 69 17.43 -12.19 -5.05
N VAL A 70 16.39 -12.86 -4.54
CA VAL A 70 15.01 -12.36 -4.51
C VAL A 70 14.89 -11.22 -3.49
N ALA A 71 15.47 -11.40 -2.29
CA ALA A 71 15.50 -10.35 -1.28
C ALA A 71 16.27 -9.12 -1.76
N HIS A 72 17.40 -9.33 -2.45
CA HIS A 72 18.22 -8.28 -3.02
C HIS A 72 17.48 -7.49 -4.11
N GLN A 73 16.73 -8.17 -4.99
CA GLN A 73 15.90 -7.48 -5.99
C GLN A 73 14.78 -6.65 -5.35
N LEU A 74 14.17 -7.14 -4.27
CA LEU A 74 13.15 -6.39 -3.54
C LEU A 74 13.73 -5.17 -2.80
N ASP A 75 14.96 -5.25 -2.31
CA ASP A 75 15.67 -4.12 -1.68
C ASP A 75 15.97 -2.96 -2.64
N LEU A 76 16.05 -3.26 -3.95
CA LEU A 76 16.26 -2.25 -4.99
C LEU A 76 14.95 -1.69 -5.56
N ARG A 77 13.80 -2.24 -5.15
CA ARG A 77 12.49 -1.94 -5.73
C ARG A 77 11.69 -0.99 -4.84
N ARG A 78 11.07 -0.01 -5.49
CA ARG A 78 10.10 0.92 -4.88
C ARG A 78 8.72 0.62 -5.43
N PHE A 79 7.71 0.69 -4.58
CA PHE A 79 6.31 0.56 -4.98
C PHE A 79 5.54 1.80 -4.56
N TYR A 80 4.74 2.32 -5.48
CA TYR A 80 3.76 3.36 -5.22
C TYR A 80 2.42 2.84 -5.70
N GLY A 81 1.39 3.00 -4.90
CA GLY A 81 0.09 2.47 -5.28
C GLY A 81 -1.02 3.01 -4.44
N GLY A 82 -2.22 2.66 -4.86
CA GLY A 82 -3.41 2.97 -4.12
C GLY A 82 -4.64 2.32 -4.73
N GLN A 83 -5.70 2.30 -3.95
CA GLN A 83 -7.00 1.80 -4.34
C GLN A 83 -8.09 2.72 -3.84
N VAL A 84 -9.22 2.66 -4.54
CA VAL A 84 -10.45 3.33 -4.17
C VAL A 84 -11.61 2.36 -4.34
N GLU A 85 -12.51 2.40 -3.36
CA GLU A 85 -13.67 1.55 -3.22
C GLU A 85 -14.91 2.41 -3.00
N TYR A 86 -16.00 2.09 -3.71
CA TYR A 86 -17.32 2.64 -3.43
C TYR A 86 -18.28 1.53 -3.03
N GLN A 87 -18.87 1.66 -1.85
CA GLN A 87 -19.73 0.65 -1.21
C GLN A 87 -21.23 1.01 -1.27
N GLY A 88 -21.60 2.06 -1.99
CA GLY A 88 -22.96 2.63 -1.94
C GLY A 88 -24.00 1.99 -2.87
N TRP A 89 -23.65 1.04 -3.73
CA TRP A 89 -24.65 0.32 -4.53
C TRP A 89 -25.01 -1.00 -3.88
N ASP A 90 -26.32 -1.26 -3.76
CA ASP A 90 -26.84 -2.55 -3.32
C ASP A 90 -26.22 -3.68 -4.18
N ARG A 91 -25.27 -4.41 -3.58
CA ARG A 91 -24.56 -5.57 -4.14
C ARG A 91 -23.59 -5.33 -5.30
N GLN A 92 -23.24 -4.07 -5.62
CA GLN A 92 -22.23 -3.77 -6.64
C GLN A 92 -21.14 -2.85 -6.05
N GLU A 93 -19.96 -3.40 -5.83
CA GLU A 93 -18.84 -2.60 -5.34
C GLU A 93 -18.02 -2.10 -6.53
N LEU A 94 -17.88 -0.77 -6.68
CA LEU A 94 -16.94 -0.22 -7.64
C LEU A 94 -15.55 -0.27 -7.01
N TYR A 95 -14.64 -0.94 -7.69
CA TYR A 95 -13.28 -1.15 -7.24
C TYR A 95 -12.29 -0.71 -8.31
N SER A 96 -11.28 0.07 -7.93
CA SER A 96 -10.17 0.40 -8.80
C SER A 96 -8.87 0.50 -8.01
N TYR A 97 -7.77 0.14 -8.67
CA TYR A 97 -6.44 0.23 -8.10
C TYR A 97 -5.40 0.59 -9.14
N VAL A 98 -4.28 1.11 -8.67
CA VAL A 98 -3.09 1.37 -9.46
C VAL A 98 -1.85 0.96 -8.66
N LEU A 99 -0.89 0.35 -9.36
CA LEU A 99 0.40 -0.02 -8.80
C LEU A 99 1.50 0.35 -9.78
N GLY A 100 2.42 1.20 -9.34
CA GLY A 100 3.68 1.52 -9.99
C GLY A 100 4.82 0.81 -9.28
N GLN A 101 5.69 0.18 -10.06
CA GLN A 101 6.90 -0.49 -9.58
C GLN A 101 8.11 0.13 -10.28
N PHE A 102 9.12 0.50 -9.50
CA PHE A 102 10.35 1.12 -10.00
C PHE A 102 11.56 0.41 -9.43
N ASP A 103 12.43 -0.07 -10.31
CA ASP A 103 13.69 -0.71 -9.95
C ASP A 103 14.80 0.33 -9.98
N ASN A 104 15.49 0.53 -8.85
CA ASN A 104 16.73 1.31 -8.85
C ASN A 104 17.82 0.43 -9.46
N SER A 105 18.35 0.83 -10.62
CA SER A 105 19.59 0.25 -11.12
C SER A 105 20.73 0.63 -10.17
N LEU A 106 21.47 -0.37 -9.69
CA LEU A 106 22.77 -0.13 -9.10
C LEU A 106 23.65 0.47 -10.21
N SER A 107 23.91 1.77 -10.13
CA SER A 107 25.01 2.38 -10.87
C SER A 107 26.27 1.62 -10.47
N THR A 108 26.80 0.78 -11.35
CA THR A 108 28.12 0.20 -11.18
C THR A 108 29.13 1.33 -11.31
N SER A 109 29.40 2.05 -10.22
CA SER A 109 30.63 2.83 -10.12
C SER A 109 31.77 1.81 -10.03
N THR A 110 32.42 1.57 -11.16
CA THR A 110 33.68 0.84 -11.22
C THR A 110 34.66 1.52 -10.25
N PRO A 111 35.25 0.81 -9.29
CA PRO A 111 36.35 1.39 -8.54
C PRO A 111 37.50 1.63 -9.53
N ARG A 112 37.96 2.88 -9.59
CA ARG A 112 39.29 3.20 -10.14
C ARG A 112 40.33 2.96 -9.06
#